data_AF-A0A2T1CGH5-F1
#
_entry.id   AF-A0A2T1CGH5-F1
#
_cell.length_a   1.000
_cell.length_b   1.000
_cell.length_c   1.000
_cell.angle_alpha   90.00
_cell.angle_beta   90.00
_cell.angle_gamma   90.00
#
_symmetry.space_group_name_H-M   'P 1'
#
loop_
_entity.id
_entity.type
_entity.pdbx_description
1 polymer ?
#
loop_
_entity_poly.entity_id
_entity_poly.type
_entity_poly.pdbx_seq_one_letter_code
_entity_poly.pdbx_strand_id
1 'polypeptide(L)'
;MKKQLIFTAILTISFTVLNSAAFAYSTRETTTVPYLVSSTQSPQTRWSNVRHTFRIQIPETSSAVSQVKVILSPGVTVKNDITVHERSGKEIATNSNVGDDAVIINFTEPLKSTNEIEIDMNKVILSRLHRNPWSYRIKTKLADTETELDLGVAQIRNFQR
;
A
#
# COMPACT_ATOMS: atom_id res chain seq x y z
N MET A 1 -44.45 40.00 -61.59
CA MET A 1 -43.38 38.99 -61.50
C MET A 1 -43.05 38.75 -60.02
N LYS A 2 -43.42 37.59 -59.46
CA LYS A 2 -43.20 37.24 -58.04
C LYS A 2 -41.89 36.44 -57.91
N LYS A 3 -40.97 36.88 -57.06
CA LYS A 3 -39.70 36.18 -56.76
C LYS A 3 -39.88 35.37 -55.48
N GLN A 4 -39.57 34.07 -55.54
CA GLN A 4 -39.63 33.13 -54.42
C GLN A 4 -38.38 33.29 -53.55
N LEU A 5 -38.56 33.34 -52.22
CA LEU A 5 -37.49 33.27 -51.23
C LEU A 5 -37.35 31.81 -50.79
N ILE A 6 -36.18 31.23 -50.99
CA ILE A 6 -35.79 29.93 -50.43
C ILE A 6 -34.95 30.22 -49.19
N PHE A 7 -35.49 29.87 -48.01
CA PHE A 7 -34.80 30.02 -46.73
C PHE A 7 -34.14 28.67 -46.37
N THR A 8 -32.82 28.62 -46.35
CA THR A 8 -32.04 27.43 -46.00
C THR A 8 -31.78 27.43 -44.49
N ALA A 9 -32.30 26.44 -43.76
CA ALA A 9 -32.01 26.24 -42.34
C ALA A 9 -30.84 25.25 -42.18
N ILE A 10 -29.78 25.67 -41.49
CA ILE A 10 -28.62 24.82 -41.15
C ILE A 10 -28.84 24.26 -39.74
N LEU A 11 -28.92 22.94 -39.61
CA LEU A 11 -29.06 22.24 -38.33
C LEU A 11 -27.67 21.84 -37.81
N THR A 12 -27.25 22.40 -36.69
CA THR A 12 -25.98 22.03 -36.01
C THR A 12 -26.28 21.04 -34.89
N ILE A 13 -25.78 19.81 -35.02
CA ILE A 13 -25.93 18.76 -34.00
C ILE A 13 -24.66 18.74 -33.15
N SER A 14 -24.77 19.06 -31.86
CA SER A 14 -23.66 19.01 -30.90
C SER A 14 -23.71 17.70 -30.12
N PHE A 15 -22.68 16.86 -30.23
CA PHE A 15 -22.54 15.65 -29.42
C PHE A 15 -21.78 15.95 -28.14
N THR A 16 -22.41 15.75 -26.98
CA THR A 16 -21.76 15.73 -25.68
C THR A 16 -21.36 14.28 -25.35
N VAL A 17 -20.06 13.98 -25.39
CA VAL A 17 -19.53 12.69 -24.91
C VAL A 17 -19.48 12.71 -23.38
N LEU A 18 -20.43 12.03 -22.76
CA LEU A 18 -20.39 11.67 -21.34
C LEU A 18 -19.26 10.65 -21.16
N ASN A 19 -18.08 11.12 -20.76
CA ASN A 19 -17.02 10.25 -20.27
C ASN A 19 -17.46 9.70 -18.90
N SER A 20 -18.05 8.52 -18.90
CA SER A 20 -18.31 7.78 -17.66
C SER A 20 -16.95 7.39 -17.07
N ALA A 21 -16.53 8.08 -16.00
CA ALA A 21 -15.40 7.64 -15.20
C ALA A 21 -15.81 6.34 -14.51
N ALA A 22 -15.53 5.21 -15.15
CA ALA A 22 -15.65 3.90 -14.54
C ALA A 22 -14.61 3.81 -13.42
N PHE A 23 -15.04 4.10 -12.19
CA PHE A 23 -14.28 3.73 -11.01
C PHE A 23 -14.22 2.20 -10.99
N ALA A 24 -13.03 1.65 -11.21
CA ALA A 24 -12.78 0.23 -11.01
C ALA A 24 -12.94 -0.08 -9.52
N TYR A 25 -14.15 -0.44 -9.12
CA TYR A 25 -14.38 -1.11 -7.85
C TYR A 25 -13.88 -2.54 -8.03
N SER A 26 -12.68 -2.85 -7.52
CA SER A 26 -12.20 -4.24 -7.56
C SER A 26 -13.15 -5.07 -6.71
N THR A 27 -14.03 -5.84 -7.34
CA THR A 27 -14.71 -6.95 -6.70
C THR A 27 -13.60 -7.90 -6.25
N ARG A 28 -13.25 -7.87 -4.96
CA ARG A 28 -12.22 -8.75 -4.39
C ARG A 28 -12.80 -10.17 -4.35
N GLU A 29 -12.84 -10.81 -5.52
CA GLU A 29 -12.97 -12.25 -5.61
C GLU A 29 -11.78 -12.89 -4.90
N THR A 30 -12.07 -13.94 -4.13
CA THR A 30 -11.18 -14.84 -3.38
C THR A 30 -9.71 -14.77 -3.80
N THR A 31 -8.98 -13.79 -3.24
CA THR A 31 -7.55 -13.65 -3.50
C THR A 31 -6.86 -14.80 -2.79
N THR A 32 -6.04 -15.58 -3.51
CA THR A 32 -5.34 -16.76 -2.96
C THR A 32 -3.94 -16.42 -2.42
N VAL A 33 -3.53 -15.17 -2.55
CA VAL A 33 -2.19 -14.69 -2.15
C VAL A 33 -2.29 -13.57 -1.13
N PRO A 34 -1.30 -13.41 -0.24
CA PRO A 34 -1.30 -12.30 0.71
C PRO A 34 -1.25 -10.96 -0.03
N TYR A 35 -1.85 -9.92 0.56
CA TYR A 35 -1.86 -8.59 -0.05
C TYR A 35 -1.86 -7.48 1.00
N LEU A 36 -1.35 -6.31 0.59
CA LEU A 36 -1.36 -5.10 1.41
C LEU A 36 -2.77 -4.51 1.47
N VAL A 37 -3.30 -4.33 2.69
CA VAL A 37 -4.65 -3.80 2.93
C VAL A 37 -4.63 -2.29 3.01
N SER A 38 -3.73 -1.75 3.85
CA SER A 38 -3.65 -0.31 4.11
C SER A 38 -2.30 0.06 4.72
N SER A 39 -1.99 1.35 4.67
CA SER A 39 -0.88 1.94 5.39
C SER A 39 -1.26 3.30 5.97
N THR A 40 -0.87 3.58 7.20
CA THR A 40 -1.18 4.81 7.91
C THR A 40 0.04 5.34 8.66
N GLN A 41 -0.02 6.61 9.05
CA GLN A 41 1.07 7.29 9.75
C GLN A 41 0.53 8.00 10.99
N SER A 42 1.31 7.98 12.08
CA SER A 42 1.08 8.77 13.28
C SER A 42 2.35 9.52 13.72
N PRO A 43 2.30 10.81 14.06
CA PRO A 43 1.15 11.69 13.88
C PRO A 43 0.84 11.87 12.38
N GLN A 44 -0.42 12.16 12.08
CA GLN A 44 -0.86 12.38 10.69
C GLN A 44 -0.28 13.67 10.07
N THR A 45 0.45 14.48 10.83
CA THR A 45 1.08 15.75 10.42
C THR A 45 2.53 15.57 9.97
N ARG A 46 3.13 16.63 9.40
CA ARG A 46 4.51 16.62 8.88
C ARG A 46 5.54 16.54 10.02
N TRP A 47 6.04 15.34 10.30
CA TRP A 47 7.09 15.10 11.29
C TRP A 47 8.26 14.34 10.67
N SER A 48 9.48 14.64 11.11
CA SER A 48 10.69 13.94 10.67
C SER A 48 10.92 12.61 11.39
N ASN A 49 10.14 12.33 12.43
CA ASN A 49 10.11 11.04 13.13
C ASN A 49 8.64 10.67 13.33
N VAL A 50 8.22 9.52 12.78
CA VAL A 50 6.83 9.08 12.75
C VAL A 50 6.75 7.58 13.05
N ARG A 51 5.59 7.15 13.55
CA ARG A 51 5.17 5.75 13.48
C ARG A 51 4.47 5.52 12.15
N HIS A 52 4.85 4.45 11.46
CA HIS A 52 4.16 4.00 10.26
C HIS A 52 3.62 2.60 10.48
N THR A 53 2.34 2.42 10.19
CA THR A 53 1.60 1.19 10.43
C THR A 53 1.06 0.70 9.11
N PHE A 54 1.34 -0.54 8.75
CA PHE A 54 0.74 -1.16 7.56
C PHE A 54 0.16 -2.52 7.86
N ARG A 55 -0.86 -2.90 7.09
CA ARG A 55 -1.65 -4.10 7.34
C ARG A 55 -1.60 -5.04 6.15
N ILE A 56 -1.34 -6.31 6.41
CA ILE A 56 -1.30 -7.37 5.39
C ILE A 56 -2.41 -8.36 5.70
N GLN A 57 -3.23 -8.69 4.70
CA GLN A 57 -4.19 -9.78 4.81
C GLN A 57 -3.57 -11.04 4.24
N ILE A 58 -3.64 -12.13 5.00
CA ILE A 58 -3.29 -13.48 4.54
C ILE A 58 -4.62 -14.24 4.32
N PRO A 59 -5.01 -14.53 3.07
CA PRO A 59 -6.22 -15.31 2.78
C PRO A 59 -6.12 -16.76 3.27
N GLU A 60 -7.27 -17.40 3.49
CA GLU A 60 -7.26 -18.76 4.06
C GLU A 60 -6.68 -19.83 3.16
N THR A 61 -6.86 -19.64 1.85
CA THR A 61 -6.35 -20.52 0.80
C THR A 61 -4.88 -20.25 0.47
N SER A 62 -4.25 -19.30 1.16
CA SER A 62 -2.88 -18.88 0.90
C SER A 62 -1.86 -19.72 1.67
N SER A 63 -0.68 -19.89 1.08
CA SER A 63 0.49 -20.39 1.79
C SER A 63 0.83 -19.51 2.99
N ALA A 64 1.37 -20.14 4.03
CA ALA A 64 1.79 -19.41 5.22
C ALA A 64 2.91 -18.41 4.90
N VAL A 65 2.91 -17.28 5.59
CA VAL A 65 3.93 -16.23 5.46
C VAL A 65 5.02 -16.46 6.50
N SER A 66 6.26 -16.60 6.06
CA SER A 66 7.43 -16.82 6.94
C SER A 66 8.22 -15.53 7.20
N GLN A 67 8.16 -14.56 6.30
CA GLN A 67 8.92 -13.30 6.40
C GLN A 67 8.19 -12.16 5.71
N VAL A 68 8.31 -10.95 6.26
CA VAL A 68 8.00 -9.70 5.58
C VAL A 68 9.29 -8.89 5.38
N LYS A 69 9.49 -8.37 4.17
CA LYS A 69 10.62 -7.53 3.80
C LYS A 69 10.11 -6.18 3.34
N VAL A 70 10.56 -5.12 4.02
CA VAL A 70 10.22 -3.73 3.69
C VAL A 70 11.45 -3.10 3.06
N ILE A 71 11.38 -2.79 1.77
CA ILE A 71 12.45 -2.12 1.04
C ILE A 71 12.31 -0.62 1.29
N LEU A 72 13.35 -0.01 1.83
CA LEU A 72 13.39 1.40 2.22
C LEU A 72 13.75 2.26 1.00
N SER A 73 12.94 3.29 0.75
CA SER A 73 13.31 4.32 -0.24
C SER A 73 14.38 5.25 0.33
N PRO A 74 15.17 5.92 -0.55
CA PRO A 74 16.14 6.91 -0.12
C PRO A 74 15.53 7.98 0.79
N GLY A 75 16.26 8.37 1.83
CA GLY A 75 15.80 9.36 2.80
C GLY A 75 14.81 8.82 3.84
N VAL A 76 14.59 7.51 3.89
CA VAL A 76 13.89 6.84 4.99
C VAL A 76 14.88 6.00 5.79
N THR A 77 14.84 6.13 7.11
CA THR A 77 15.61 5.31 8.03
C THR A 77 14.67 4.74 9.08
N VAL A 78 14.72 3.45 9.32
CA VAL A 78 13.93 2.79 10.36
C VAL A 78 14.86 2.47 11.53
N LYS A 79 14.35 2.56 12.76
CA LYS A 79 15.06 2.04 13.94
C LYS A 79 14.50 0.66 14.30
N ASN A 80 15.29 -0.13 15.03
CA ASN A 80 14.88 -1.45 15.49
C ASN A 80 13.87 -1.36 16.65
N ASP A 81 12.70 -0.82 16.33
CA ASP A 81 11.54 -0.66 17.19
C ASP A 81 10.32 -0.95 16.30
N ILE A 82 10.06 -2.24 16.15
CA ILE A 82 9.06 -2.80 15.26
C ILE A 82 8.22 -3.76 16.07
N THR A 83 6.90 -3.58 16.04
CA THR A 83 5.95 -4.46 16.72
C THR A 83 4.98 -5.04 15.71
N VAL A 84 4.59 -6.29 15.92
CA VAL A 84 3.70 -6.99 14.99
C VAL A 84 2.56 -7.62 15.79
N HIS A 85 1.33 -7.34 15.35
CA HIS A 85 0.12 -7.75 16.03
C HIS A 85 -0.85 -8.43 15.07
N GLU A 86 -1.63 -9.37 15.58
CA GLU A 86 -2.87 -9.79 14.94
C GLU A 86 -3.92 -8.67 15.05
N ARG A 87 -4.94 -8.68 14.20
CA ARG A 87 -6.13 -7.81 14.35
C ARG A 87 -6.78 -7.88 15.74
N SER A 88 -6.64 -9.02 16.44
CA SER A 88 -7.12 -9.21 17.82
C SER A 88 -6.37 -8.36 18.85
N GLY A 89 -5.23 -7.76 18.49
CA GLY A 89 -4.31 -7.07 19.38
C GLY A 89 -3.26 -7.98 20.02
N LYS A 90 -3.31 -9.28 19.74
CA LYS A 90 -2.30 -10.24 20.21
C LYS A 90 -0.98 -10.01 19.48
N GLU A 91 0.10 -9.84 20.23
CA GLU A 91 1.45 -9.70 19.70
C GLU A 91 1.93 -11.02 19.07
N ILE A 92 2.64 -10.90 17.95
CA ILE A 92 3.23 -12.02 17.21
C ILE A 92 4.75 -11.98 17.43
N ALA A 93 5.31 -13.11 17.88
CA ALA A 93 6.74 -13.23 18.11
C ALA A 93 7.53 -13.16 16.79
N THR A 94 8.38 -12.14 16.65
CA THR A 94 9.19 -11.91 15.45
C THR A 94 10.64 -11.61 15.78
N ASN A 95 11.51 -11.85 14.80
CA ASN A 95 12.91 -11.41 14.81
C ASN A 95 13.11 -10.40 13.68
N SER A 96 13.35 -9.14 14.04
CA SER A 96 13.59 -8.06 13.07
C SER A 96 15.09 -7.80 12.88
N ASN A 97 15.48 -7.59 11.63
CA ASN A 97 16.77 -7.04 11.25
C ASN A 97 16.54 -5.75 10.46
N VAL A 98 17.15 -4.66 10.91
CA VAL A 98 17.03 -3.33 10.29
C VAL A 98 18.36 -2.97 9.66
N GLY A 99 18.42 -3.04 8.33
CA GLY A 99 19.53 -2.57 7.52
C GLY A 99 19.30 -1.16 6.98
N ASP A 100 20.24 -0.69 6.15
CA ASP A 100 20.17 0.64 5.53
C ASP A 100 19.16 0.71 4.38
N ASP A 101 18.98 -0.40 3.65
CA ASP A 101 18.14 -0.51 2.45
C ASP A 101 16.86 -1.33 2.66
N ALA A 102 16.83 -2.17 3.70
CA ALA A 102 15.70 -3.02 3.99
C ALA A 102 15.52 -3.31 5.48
N VAL A 103 14.26 -3.49 5.86
CA VAL A 103 13.86 -4.11 7.13
C VAL A 103 13.35 -5.51 6.83
N ILE A 104 13.91 -6.50 7.52
CA ILE A 104 13.53 -7.91 7.40
C ILE A 104 12.88 -8.33 8.71
N ILE A 105 11.63 -8.79 8.64
CA ILE A 105 10.85 -9.27 9.78
C ILE A 105 10.61 -10.77 9.57
N ASN A 106 11.26 -11.60 10.38
CA ASN A 106 11.06 -13.05 10.34
C ASN A 106 10.04 -13.45 11.40
N PHE A 107 9.04 -14.21 11.02
CA PHE A 107 8.11 -14.81 11.96
C PHE A 107 8.75 -16.06 12.60
N THR A 108 8.65 -16.18 13.91
CA THR A 108 9.20 -17.34 14.64
C THR A 108 8.47 -18.62 14.23
N GLU A 109 7.17 -18.51 13.98
CA GLU A 109 6.32 -19.53 13.38
C GLU A 109 5.67 -18.97 12.12
N PRO A 110 5.65 -19.69 10.99
CA PRO A 110 4.97 -19.23 9.78
C PRO A 110 3.49 -18.91 10.03
N LEU A 111 3.07 -17.71 9.62
CA LEU A 111 1.71 -17.24 9.81
C LEU A 111 0.80 -17.82 8.74
N LYS A 112 -0.03 -18.78 9.13
CA LYS A 112 -1.05 -19.39 8.28
C LYS A 112 -2.39 -18.69 8.48
N SER A 113 -3.16 -18.45 7.42
CA SER A 113 -4.63 -18.28 7.39
C SER A 113 -5.30 -17.80 8.70
N THR A 114 -4.86 -16.71 9.30
CA THR A 114 -5.46 -16.28 10.57
C THR A 114 -5.39 -14.78 10.70
N ASN A 115 -6.02 -14.09 9.74
CA ASN A 115 -6.36 -12.67 9.81
C ASN A 115 -5.35 -11.69 9.19
N GLU A 116 -5.79 -10.43 9.24
CA GLU A 116 -5.00 -9.24 9.00
C GLU A 116 -3.94 -9.10 10.11
N ILE A 117 -2.68 -9.00 9.69
CA ILE A 117 -1.57 -8.64 10.57
C ILE A 117 -1.31 -7.14 10.45
N GLU A 118 -1.01 -6.52 11.57
CA GLU A 118 -0.61 -5.12 11.68
C GLU A 118 0.86 -5.06 12.03
N ILE A 119 1.65 -4.35 11.22
CA ILE A 119 3.07 -4.15 11.44
C ILE A 119 3.29 -2.66 11.70
N ASP A 120 3.79 -2.36 12.89
CA ASP A 120 4.13 -1.02 13.33
C ASP A 120 5.63 -0.81 13.27
N MET A 121 6.08 0.09 12.40
CA MET A 121 7.42 0.67 12.47
C MET A 121 7.34 1.91 13.35
N ASN A 122 7.62 1.75 14.65
CA ASN A 122 7.37 2.78 15.67
C ASN A 122 8.24 4.01 15.52
N LYS A 123 9.42 3.85 14.90
CA LYS A 123 10.40 4.92 14.76
C LYS A 123 10.99 4.97 13.36
N VAL A 124 10.26 5.62 12.47
CA VAL A 124 10.66 5.95 11.11
C VAL A 124 11.15 7.39 11.05
N ILE A 125 12.41 7.56 10.66
CA ILE A 125 13.05 8.86 10.46
C ILE A 125 13.01 9.22 8.97
N LEU A 126 12.50 10.40 8.67
CA LEU A 126 12.34 10.93 7.31
C LEU A 126 13.30 12.10 7.10
N SER A 127 14.18 11.97 6.10
CA SER A 127 15.16 13.00 5.74
C SER A 127 14.47 14.19 5.09
N ARG A 128 14.53 15.35 5.74
CA ARG A 128 13.94 16.61 5.22
C ARG A 128 14.55 17.10 3.92
N LEU A 129 15.74 16.60 3.55
CA LEU A 129 16.43 16.96 2.31
C LEU A 129 15.93 16.15 1.10
N HIS A 130 15.17 15.08 1.36
CA HIS A 130 14.61 14.25 0.30
C HIS A 130 13.40 14.96 -0.34
N ARG A 131 13.39 15.05 -1.68
CA ARG A 131 12.38 15.81 -2.43
C ARG A 131 11.21 14.96 -2.92
N ASN A 132 11.37 13.65 -2.99
CA ASN A 132 10.33 12.75 -3.47
C ASN A 132 9.42 12.27 -2.32
N PRO A 133 8.22 11.75 -2.63
CA PRO A 133 7.41 11.00 -1.67
C PRO A 133 8.19 9.86 -1.05
N TRP A 134 8.21 9.82 0.29
CA TRP A 134 8.73 8.67 0.98
C TRP A 134 7.76 7.50 0.85
N SER A 135 8.27 6.33 0.53
CA SER A 135 7.46 5.13 0.40
C SER A 135 8.30 3.88 0.66
N TYR A 136 7.61 2.77 0.84
CA TYR A 136 8.22 1.45 0.98
C TYR A 136 7.66 0.51 -0.05
N ARG A 137 8.50 -0.38 -0.58
CA ARG A 137 7.99 -1.57 -1.27
C ARG A 137 7.95 -2.72 -0.28
N ILE A 138 6.80 -3.36 -0.15
CA ILE A 138 6.58 -4.44 0.82
C ILE A 138 6.55 -5.74 0.05
N LYS A 139 7.38 -6.68 0.48
CA LYS A 139 7.42 -8.04 -0.02
C LYS A 139 7.18 -9.03 1.11
N THR A 140 6.78 -10.24 0.77
CA THR A 140 6.63 -11.34 1.71
C THR A 140 7.26 -12.60 1.16
N LYS A 141 7.82 -13.46 2.03
CA LYS A 141 8.26 -14.81 1.67
C LYS A 141 7.21 -15.82 2.11
N LEU A 142 6.84 -16.73 1.21
CA LEU A 142 5.95 -17.84 1.54
C LEU A 142 6.76 -19.01 2.14
N ALA A 143 6.22 -19.70 3.14
CA ALA A 143 6.91 -20.77 3.85
C ALA A 143 7.04 -22.05 2.99
N ASP A 144 6.03 -22.37 2.19
CA ASP A 144 5.97 -23.64 1.45
C ASP A 144 6.88 -23.63 0.21
N THR A 145 6.98 -22.47 -0.46
CA THR A 145 7.65 -22.32 -1.76
C THR A 145 8.91 -21.47 -1.69
N GLU A 146 9.19 -20.87 -0.54
CA GLU A 146 10.25 -19.88 -0.34
C GLU A 146 10.23 -18.69 -1.31
N THR A 147 9.13 -18.50 -2.03
CA THR A 147 9.01 -17.49 -3.07
C THR A 147 8.75 -16.12 -2.46
N GLU A 148 9.47 -15.09 -2.94
CA GLU A 148 9.17 -13.69 -2.61
C GLU A 148 7.98 -13.20 -3.47
N LEU A 149 6.93 -12.74 -2.81
CA LEU A 149 5.78 -12.08 -3.42
C LEU A 149 5.81 -10.58 -3.10
N ASP A 150 5.54 -9.75 -4.11
CA ASP A 150 5.39 -8.31 -3.94
C ASP A 150 3.96 -7.97 -3.51
N LEU A 151 3.82 -7.32 -2.35
CA LEU A 151 2.55 -6.90 -1.78
C LEU A 151 2.17 -5.48 -2.19
N GLY A 152 3.09 -4.73 -2.79
CA GLY A 152 2.87 -3.38 -3.28
C GLY A 152 3.65 -2.31 -2.51
N VAL A 153 3.15 -1.07 -2.60
CA VAL A 153 3.84 0.11 -2.09
C VAL A 153 3.03 0.76 -0.97
N ALA A 154 3.66 0.94 0.19
CA ALA A 154 3.09 1.72 1.28
C ALA A 154 3.66 3.14 1.26
N GLN A 155 2.79 4.12 1.05
CA GLN A 155 3.20 5.52 1.00
C GLN A 155 3.24 6.12 2.42
N ILE A 156 4.23 6.97 2.64
CA ILE A 156 4.33 7.81 3.83
C ILE A 156 3.79 9.17 3.45
N ARG A 157 3.00 9.79 4.34
CA ARG A 157 2.25 10.98 3.97
C ARG A 157 3.19 12.18 3.81
N ASN A 158 3.33 12.64 2.58
CA ASN A 158 3.98 13.91 2.28
C ASN A 158 2.95 15.03 2.37
N PHE A 159 3.16 16.00 3.26
CA PHE A 159 2.57 17.32 3.06
C PHE A 159 3.50 18.07 2.13
N GLN A 160 3.19 18.17 0.84
CA GLN A 160 3.84 19.17 0.00
C GLN A 160 3.28 20.56 0.37
N ARG A 161 4.14 21.57 0.25
CA ARG A 161 3.82 22.97 0.54
C ARG A 161 3.39 23.65 -0.74
#